data_AF-W2LT12-F1
#
_entry.id   AF-W2LT12-F1
#
_cell.length_a   1.000
_cell.length_b   1.000
_cell.length_c   1.000
_cell.angle_alpha   90.00
_cell.angle_beta   90.00
_cell.angle_gamma   90.00
#
_symmetry.space_group_name_H-M   'P 1'
#
loop_
_entity.id
_entity.type
_entity.pdbx_description
1 polymer ?
#
loop_
_entity_poly.entity_id
_entity_poly.type
_entity_poly.pdbx_seq_one_letter_code
_entity_poly.pdbx_strand_id
1 'polypeptide(L)'
;MAETVTAQLQLIAREGRTVIATIHQPSSELFALFDQLYLLSDGAAVYHGKASESVDYFASMGYPCPSLMNPTDYFMRQLVVMDKATDEAGVARVEGLKVEWLKHQTLPQIDHEDFHARESDGHFEDSRLEWIGQIAVLVQRNVIRFVRDRFAFHAAIFQTLFVSLVVGLIFLQLDLDQDGIQNFTGGFFFLVVNQTFASANPVFISVPMELPIIIREYKAGLYHLFSWYFSKNVSEFPMQILLPILFFVPVYFLMGIGHGFDVFIYMQIIMILVNSCAVGLGYMVSCLSRRVDIAPIIGVVIILPFLLFGGLLINSDDCPDYFVWVQYISPIKYGFEALMKIFWRQVSSISCEADVENCTALTGDEVLKNYSMEGRSAVVDGAILIAINLGFRAVGFLGLWLNLRSQK
;
A
#
# COMPACT_ATOMS: atom_id res chain seq x y z
N MET A 1 -33.42 2.04 -7.05
CA MET A 1 -32.07 2.55 -6.70
C MET A 1 -31.57 3.57 -7.72
N ALA A 2 -31.48 3.23 -9.02
CA ALA A 2 -31.06 4.19 -10.06
C ALA A 2 -32.00 5.41 -10.18
N GLU A 3 -33.31 5.19 -10.21
CA GLU A 3 -34.32 6.25 -10.22
C GLU A 3 -34.17 7.22 -9.04
N THR A 4 -33.98 6.69 -7.83
CA THR A 4 -33.76 7.49 -6.63
C THR A 4 -32.49 8.34 -6.73
N VAL A 5 -31.40 7.80 -7.30
CA VAL A 5 -30.16 8.56 -7.52
C VAL A 5 -30.37 9.67 -8.54
N THR A 6 -31.02 9.39 -9.66
CA THR A 6 -31.30 10.39 -10.70
C THR A 6 -32.22 11.50 -10.19
N ALA A 7 -33.23 11.16 -9.37
CA ALA A 7 -34.08 12.16 -8.73
C ALA A 7 -33.27 13.09 -7.81
N GLN A 8 -32.31 12.56 -7.03
CA GLN A 8 -31.42 13.38 -6.22
C GLN A 8 -30.50 14.27 -7.07
N LEU A 9 -29.97 13.74 -8.17
CA LEU A 9 -29.19 14.52 -9.13
C LEU A 9 -30.02 15.66 -9.73
N GLN A 10 -31.30 15.42 -10.01
CA GLN A 10 -32.21 16.46 -10.49
C GLN A 10 -32.49 17.52 -9.42
N LEU A 11 -32.62 17.13 -8.15
CA LEU A 11 -32.73 18.10 -7.05
C LEU A 11 -31.49 18.97 -6.95
N ILE A 12 -30.30 18.37 -7.02
CA ILE A 12 -29.02 19.10 -7.04
C ILE A 12 -28.95 20.06 -8.24
N ALA A 13 -29.45 19.65 -9.40
CA ALA A 13 -29.51 20.51 -10.58
C ALA A 13 -30.44 21.72 -10.36
N ARG A 14 -31.60 21.49 -9.73
CA ARG A 14 -32.57 22.55 -9.38
C ARG A 14 -32.05 23.52 -8.31
N GLU A 15 -31.08 23.13 -7.50
CA GLU A 15 -30.34 24.03 -6.60
C GLU A 15 -29.37 24.97 -7.33
N GLY A 16 -29.30 24.90 -8.67
CA GLY A 16 -28.44 25.76 -9.50
C GLY A 16 -27.06 25.17 -9.80
N ARG A 17 -26.85 23.86 -9.59
CA ARG A 17 -25.61 23.17 -9.96
C ARG A 17 -25.72 22.52 -11.34
N THR A 18 -24.66 22.54 -12.13
CA THR A 18 -24.61 21.79 -13.40
C THR A 18 -24.28 20.32 -13.12
N VAL A 19 -25.15 19.40 -13.55
CA VAL A 19 -24.94 17.96 -13.41
C VAL A 19 -24.76 17.33 -14.77
N ILE A 20 -23.62 16.66 -14.97
CA ILE A 20 -23.31 15.89 -16.18
C ILE A 20 -23.12 14.43 -15.76
N ALA A 21 -23.87 13.52 -16.38
CA ALA A 21 -23.83 12.10 -16.08
C ALA A 21 -23.81 11.27 -17.36
N THR A 22 -23.03 10.19 -17.35
CA THR A 22 -23.04 9.16 -18.40
C THR A 22 -23.85 7.98 -17.91
N ILE A 23 -24.95 7.65 -18.57
CA ILE A 23 -25.87 6.59 -18.15
C ILE A 23 -25.93 5.51 -19.23
N HIS A 24 -25.63 4.28 -18.84
CA HIS A 24 -25.75 3.13 -19.72
C HIS A 24 -27.17 2.56 -19.62
N GLN A 25 -27.90 2.52 -20.75
CA GLN A 25 -29.24 1.92 -20.87
C GLN A 25 -30.24 2.43 -19.81
N PRO A 26 -30.60 3.72 -19.81
CA PRO A 26 -31.62 4.23 -18.90
C PRO A 26 -32.99 3.63 -19.21
N SER A 27 -33.82 3.40 -18.18
CA SER A 27 -35.23 3.05 -18.37
C SER A 27 -36.02 4.24 -18.93
N SER A 28 -37.19 3.99 -19.52
CA SER A 28 -38.06 5.04 -20.04
C SER A 28 -38.45 6.08 -18.98
N GLU A 29 -38.63 5.66 -17.74
CA GLU A 29 -38.92 6.54 -16.60
C GLU A 29 -37.73 7.46 -16.28
N LEU A 30 -36.50 6.94 -16.35
CA LEU A 30 -35.29 7.74 -16.18
C LEU A 30 -35.10 8.75 -17.30
N PHE A 31 -35.40 8.36 -18.54
CA PHE A 31 -35.29 9.23 -19.70
C PHE A 31 -36.15 10.49 -19.56
N ALA A 32 -37.34 10.36 -18.97
CA ALA A 32 -38.25 11.48 -18.72
C ALA A 32 -37.70 12.52 -17.71
N LEU A 33 -36.66 12.17 -16.95
CA LEU A 33 -36.04 13.07 -15.96
C LEU A 33 -34.90 13.93 -16.56
N PHE A 34 -34.46 13.66 -17.79
CA PHE A 34 -33.32 14.35 -18.39
C PHE A 34 -33.73 15.68 -19.03
N ASP A 35 -33.05 16.77 -18.64
CA ASP A 35 -33.25 18.07 -19.27
C ASP A 35 -32.59 18.15 -20.66
N GLN A 36 -31.37 17.61 -20.76
CA GLN A 36 -30.52 17.60 -21.96
C GLN A 36 -30.02 16.18 -22.22
N LEU A 37 -29.97 15.78 -23.49
CA LEU A 37 -29.46 14.50 -23.97
C LEU A 37 -28.27 14.75 -24.91
N TYR A 38 -27.15 14.10 -24.61
CA TYR A 38 -25.95 14.11 -25.44
C TYR A 38 -25.62 12.69 -25.89
N LEU A 39 -25.77 12.41 -27.19
CA LEU A 39 -25.51 11.09 -27.78
C LEU A 39 -24.21 11.13 -28.60
N LEU A 40 -23.31 10.18 -28.32
CA LEU A 40 -22.01 10.06 -28.95
C LEU A 40 -21.88 8.72 -29.68
N SER A 41 -21.24 8.73 -30.84
CA SER A 41 -20.81 7.54 -31.58
C SER A 41 -19.41 7.76 -32.16
N ASP A 42 -18.47 6.85 -31.85
CA ASP A 42 -17.05 6.94 -32.26
C ASP A 42 -16.38 8.29 -31.95
N GLY A 43 -16.72 8.91 -30.81
CA GLY A 43 -16.18 10.22 -30.41
C GLY A 43 -16.84 11.44 -31.09
N ALA A 44 -17.80 11.24 -31.98
CA ALA A 44 -18.57 12.32 -32.62
C ALA A 44 -20.00 12.42 -32.04
N ALA A 45 -20.53 13.64 -31.93
CA ALA A 45 -21.90 13.88 -31.50
C ALA A 45 -22.88 13.52 -32.61
N VAL A 46 -23.94 12.81 -32.23
CA VAL A 46 -25.08 12.48 -33.11
C VAL A 46 -26.34 13.23 -32.70
N TYR A 47 -26.43 13.63 -31.43
CA TYR A 47 -27.50 14.49 -30.93
C TYR A 47 -27.01 15.25 -29.70
N HIS A 48 -27.37 16.54 -29.61
CA HIS A 48 -27.12 17.38 -28.45
C HIS A 48 -28.25 18.41 -28.30
N GLY A 49 -29.18 18.15 -27.39
CA GLY A 49 -30.31 19.05 -27.18
C GLY A 49 -31.23 18.56 -26.07
N LYS A 50 -32.45 19.12 -25.99
CA LYS A 50 -33.41 18.66 -24.97
C LYS A 50 -33.77 17.20 -25.17
N ALA A 51 -33.91 16.45 -24.08
CA ALA A 51 -34.30 15.04 -24.19
C ALA A 51 -35.71 14.87 -24.79
N SER A 52 -36.64 15.78 -24.49
CA SER A 52 -37.99 15.75 -25.04
C SER A 52 -38.05 15.91 -26.57
N GLU A 53 -37.09 16.65 -27.15
CA GLU A 53 -37.04 16.96 -28.59
C GLU A 53 -36.33 15.85 -29.41
N SER A 54 -35.68 14.89 -28.74
CA SER A 54 -34.87 13.89 -29.44
C SER A 54 -35.72 12.94 -30.28
N VAL A 55 -36.92 12.57 -29.81
CA VAL A 55 -37.82 11.65 -30.55
C VAL A 55 -38.25 12.26 -31.88
N ASP A 56 -38.61 13.54 -31.88
CA ASP A 56 -39.02 14.27 -33.08
C ASP A 56 -37.84 14.47 -34.05
N TYR A 57 -36.65 14.74 -33.52
CA TYR A 57 -35.43 14.84 -34.32
C TYR A 57 -35.13 13.54 -35.08
N PHE A 58 -35.09 12.40 -34.39
CA PHE A 58 -34.85 11.10 -35.05
C PHE A 58 -35.99 10.71 -36.01
N ALA A 59 -37.25 11.05 -35.69
CA ALA A 59 -38.37 10.86 -36.59
C ALA A 59 -38.22 11.68 -37.90
N SER A 60 -37.74 12.93 -37.82
CA SER A 60 -37.51 13.79 -38.98
C SER A 60 -36.46 13.24 -39.96
N MET A 61 -35.50 12.45 -39.44
CA MET A 61 -34.46 11.79 -40.24
C MET A 61 -34.89 10.40 -40.77
N GLY A 62 -36.15 10.01 -40.58
CA GLY A 62 -36.68 8.72 -41.04
C GLY A 62 -36.56 7.57 -40.04
N TYR A 63 -36.24 7.86 -38.77
CA TYR A 63 -36.13 6.87 -37.69
C TYR A 63 -37.17 7.13 -36.57
N PRO A 64 -38.48 6.93 -36.83
CA PRO A 64 -39.50 7.11 -35.81
C PRO A 64 -39.41 6.02 -34.74
N CYS A 65 -39.36 6.42 -33.47
CA CYS A 65 -39.35 5.49 -32.35
C CYS A 65 -40.72 4.79 -32.22
N PRO A 66 -40.79 3.45 -32.13
CA PRO A 66 -42.04 2.72 -31.87
C PRO A 66 -42.66 3.11 -30.52
N SER A 67 -44.00 3.15 -30.44
CA SER A 67 -44.74 3.62 -29.26
C SER A 67 -44.57 2.79 -27.98
N LEU A 68 -44.21 1.51 -28.10
CA LEU A 68 -43.98 0.59 -26.97
C LEU A 68 -42.49 0.35 -26.71
N MET A 69 -41.61 1.17 -27.28
CA MET A 69 -40.17 1.02 -27.15
C MET A 69 -39.58 2.19 -26.40
N ASN A 70 -38.60 1.90 -25.55
CA ASN A 70 -37.83 2.92 -24.86
C ASN A 70 -37.01 3.74 -25.88
N PRO A 71 -37.18 5.08 -25.95
CA PRO A 71 -36.46 5.93 -26.89
C PRO A 71 -34.93 5.76 -26.82
N THR A 72 -34.36 5.65 -25.62
CA THR A 72 -32.90 5.51 -25.48
C THR A 72 -32.40 4.18 -26.01
N ASP A 73 -33.14 3.08 -25.79
CA ASP A 73 -32.79 1.78 -26.36
C ASP A 73 -32.92 1.79 -27.88
N TYR A 74 -33.93 2.49 -28.41
CA TYR A 74 -34.11 2.65 -29.84
C TYR A 74 -32.96 3.44 -30.48
N PHE A 75 -32.61 4.61 -29.92
CA PHE A 75 -31.50 5.43 -30.41
C PHE A 75 -30.17 4.67 -30.33
N MET A 76 -29.90 3.99 -29.21
CA MET A 76 -28.69 3.18 -29.08
C MET A 76 -28.63 2.06 -30.14
N ARG A 77 -29.76 1.39 -30.45
CA ARG A 77 -29.79 0.39 -31.55
C ARG A 77 -29.50 1.01 -32.91
N GLN A 78 -29.97 2.23 -33.19
CA GLN A 78 -29.63 2.90 -34.45
C GLN A 78 -28.14 3.26 -34.53
N LEU A 79 -27.53 3.55 -33.39
CA LEU A 79 -26.11 3.93 -33.28
C LEU A 79 -25.14 2.75 -33.24
N VAL A 80 -25.61 1.54 -32.90
CA VAL A 80 -24.78 0.32 -32.87
C VAL A 80 -24.51 -0.17 -34.28
N VAL A 81 -23.24 -0.37 -34.59
CA VAL A 81 -22.75 -1.08 -35.78
C VAL A 81 -22.05 -2.34 -35.27
N MET A 82 -22.54 -3.52 -35.66
CA MET A 82 -22.04 -4.80 -35.13
C MET A 82 -20.61 -5.09 -35.58
N ASP A 83 -20.34 -4.91 -36.88
CA ASP A 83 -19.01 -5.07 -37.47
C ASP A 83 -18.84 -4.10 -38.64
N LYS A 84 -17.88 -3.18 -38.51
CA LYS A 84 -17.62 -2.13 -39.50
C LYS A 84 -17.12 -2.69 -40.84
N ALA A 85 -16.59 -3.92 -40.87
CA ALA A 85 -16.08 -4.56 -42.09
C ALA A 85 -17.17 -5.28 -42.91
N THR A 86 -18.28 -5.67 -42.28
CA THR A 86 -19.36 -6.44 -42.93
C THR A 86 -20.68 -5.67 -43.02
N ASP A 87 -20.90 -4.66 -42.19
CA ASP A 87 -22.11 -3.85 -42.16
C ASP A 87 -21.90 -2.45 -42.75
N GLU A 88 -21.67 -2.38 -44.07
CA GLU A 88 -21.52 -1.11 -44.81
C GLU A 88 -22.77 -0.21 -44.64
N ALA A 89 -23.96 -0.81 -44.51
CA ALA A 89 -25.21 -0.09 -44.31
C ALA A 89 -25.30 0.56 -42.92
N GLY A 90 -24.84 -0.14 -41.87
CA GLY A 90 -24.76 0.40 -40.51
C GLY A 90 -23.77 1.56 -40.40
N VAL A 91 -22.61 1.44 -41.05
CA VAL A 91 -21.62 2.53 -41.11
C VAL A 91 -22.18 3.75 -41.83
N ALA A 92 -22.79 3.56 -43.01
CA ALA A 92 -23.39 4.66 -43.77
C ALA A 92 -24.52 5.37 -43.00
N ARG A 93 -25.33 4.62 -42.24
CA ARG A 93 -26.37 5.17 -41.37
C ARG A 93 -25.79 6.09 -40.30
N VAL A 94 -24.80 5.61 -39.54
CA VAL A 94 -24.22 6.37 -38.43
C VAL A 94 -23.47 7.61 -38.94
N GLU A 95 -22.72 7.50 -40.04
CA GLU A 95 -22.07 8.64 -40.67
C GLU A 95 -23.07 9.67 -41.20
N GLY A 96 -24.18 9.21 -41.81
CA GLY A 96 -25.28 10.09 -42.21
C GLY A 96 -25.87 10.88 -41.05
N LEU A 97 -26.11 10.22 -39.91
CA LEU A 97 -26.62 10.86 -38.70
C LEU A 97 -25.64 11.89 -38.12
N LYS A 98 -24.33 11.62 -38.14
CA LYS A 98 -23.29 12.57 -37.70
C LYS A 98 -23.27 13.82 -38.60
N VAL A 99 -23.31 13.63 -39.92
CA VAL A 99 -23.30 14.73 -40.89
C VAL A 99 -24.55 15.59 -40.77
N GLU A 100 -25.71 14.97 -40.60
CA GLU A 100 -26.96 15.72 -40.46
C GLU A 100 -27.02 16.50 -39.14
N TRP A 101 -26.52 15.93 -38.05
CA TRP A 101 -26.38 16.65 -36.79
C TRP A 101 -25.47 17.86 -36.93
N LEU A 102 -24.32 17.73 -37.61
CA LEU A 102 -23.40 18.86 -37.86
C LEU A 102 -24.07 20.01 -38.61
N LYS A 103 -24.98 19.73 -39.55
CA LYS A 103 -25.76 20.77 -40.25
C LYS A 103 -26.85 21.37 -39.35
N HIS A 104 -27.46 20.55 -38.50
CA HIS A 104 -28.48 20.97 -37.55
C HIS A 104 -27.89 21.78 -36.39
N GLN A 105 -26.59 21.61 -36.14
CA GLN A 105 -25.87 22.25 -35.06
C GLN A 105 -25.70 23.75 -35.32
N THR A 106 -26.62 24.55 -34.80
CA THR A 106 -26.39 25.98 -34.56
C THR A 106 -25.64 26.10 -33.24
N LEU A 107 -24.32 25.84 -33.26
CA LEU A 107 -23.48 26.18 -32.11
C LEU A 107 -23.65 27.68 -31.84
N PRO A 108 -24.12 28.11 -30.66
CA PRO A 108 -23.93 29.50 -30.28
C PRO A 108 -22.41 29.75 -30.35
N GLN A 109 -21.99 30.69 -31.19
CA GLN A 109 -20.64 31.22 -31.09
C GLN A 109 -20.54 31.82 -29.69
N ILE A 110 -19.78 31.17 -28.81
CA ILE A 110 -19.46 31.74 -27.52
C ILE A 110 -18.60 32.95 -27.84
N ASP A 111 -19.18 34.15 -27.79
CA ASP A 111 -18.43 35.37 -27.94
C ASP A 111 -17.41 35.41 -26.80
N HIS A 112 -16.12 35.49 -27.12
CA HIS A 112 -15.05 35.39 -26.14
C HIS A 112 -15.16 36.48 -25.05
N GLU A 113 -15.86 37.58 -25.33
CA GLU A 113 -16.14 38.66 -24.40
C GLU A 113 -17.14 38.28 -23.28
N ASP A 114 -18.16 37.46 -23.58
CA ASP A 114 -19.15 36.99 -22.58
C ASP A 114 -18.55 35.94 -21.62
N PHE A 115 -17.52 35.21 -22.07
CA PHE A 115 -16.83 34.23 -21.26
C PHE A 115 -15.98 34.89 -20.16
N HIS A 116 -15.26 35.95 -20.50
CA HIS A 116 -14.44 36.72 -19.53
C HIS A 116 -15.28 37.52 -18.53
N ALA A 117 -16.46 38.01 -18.93
CA ALA A 117 -17.38 38.69 -18.01
C ALA A 117 -17.91 37.74 -16.90
N ARG A 118 -18.19 36.47 -17.25
CA ARG A 118 -18.68 35.45 -16.29
C ARG A 118 -17.59 34.79 -15.45
N GLU A 119 -16.35 34.77 -15.92
CA GLU A 119 -15.20 34.25 -15.15
C GLU A 119 -14.92 35.08 -13.89
N SER A 120 -15.27 36.37 -13.90
CA SER A 120 -14.99 37.30 -12.79
C SER A 120 -15.78 37.01 -11.51
N ASP A 121 -16.95 36.34 -11.59
CA ASP A 121 -17.77 35.95 -10.43
C ASP A 121 -17.50 34.53 -9.93
N GLY A 122 -16.74 33.72 -10.69
CA GLY A 122 -16.49 32.31 -10.43
C GLY A 122 -15.15 32.04 -9.75
N HIS A 123 -14.80 32.77 -8.68
CA HIS A 123 -13.64 32.39 -7.88
C HIS A 123 -13.92 31.05 -7.19
N PHE A 124 -13.49 29.95 -7.80
CA PHE A 124 -13.46 28.65 -7.14
C PHE A 124 -12.37 28.72 -6.06
N GLU A 125 -12.76 29.14 -4.85
CA GLU A 125 -11.86 29.09 -3.70
C GLU A 125 -11.46 27.62 -3.48
N ASP A 126 -10.17 27.36 -3.69
CA ASP A 126 -9.59 26.06 -3.41
C ASP A 126 -9.71 25.77 -1.91
N SER A 127 -10.81 25.14 -1.53
CA SER A 127 -11.18 24.86 -0.13
C SER A 127 -10.31 23.76 0.50
N ARG A 128 -9.19 23.39 -0.15
CA ARG A 128 -8.27 22.37 0.34
C ARG A 128 -7.53 22.88 1.56
N LEU A 129 -7.50 22.04 2.60
CA LEU A 129 -6.65 22.25 3.76
C LEU A 129 -5.17 22.27 3.34
N GLU A 130 -4.37 23.04 4.07
CA GLU A 130 -2.91 22.96 3.97
C GLU A 130 -2.41 21.54 4.25
N TRP A 131 -1.21 21.23 3.77
CA TRP A 131 -0.56 19.92 3.91
C TRP A 131 -0.57 19.33 5.34
N ILE A 132 -0.37 20.16 6.38
CA ILE A 132 -0.42 19.71 7.78
C ILE A 132 -1.84 19.33 8.19
N GLY A 133 -2.84 20.11 7.78
CA GLY A 133 -4.25 19.80 8.01
C GLY A 133 -4.66 18.49 7.34
N GLN A 134 -4.21 18.27 6.10
CA GLN A 134 -4.41 17.00 5.38
C GLN A 134 -3.80 15.83 6.14
N ILE A 135 -2.53 15.96 6.58
CA ILE A 135 -1.84 14.90 7.34
C ILE A 135 -2.58 14.60 8.64
N ALA A 136 -3.01 15.60 9.40
CA ALA A 136 -3.71 15.40 10.67
C ALA A 136 -5.02 14.62 10.49
N VAL A 137 -5.84 15.00 9.50
CA VAL A 137 -7.10 14.32 9.18
C VAL A 137 -6.83 12.88 8.72
N LEU A 138 -5.81 12.67 7.88
CA LEU A 138 -5.47 11.34 7.39
C LEU A 138 -4.90 10.42 8.48
N VAL A 139 -4.06 10.95 9.39
CA VAL A 139 -3.59 10.22 10.57
C VAL A 139 -4.78 9.82 11.45
N GLN A 140 -5.68 10.75 11.76
CA GLN A 140 -6.87 10.48 12.56
C GLN A 140 -7.74 9.40 11.90
N ARG A 141 -7.98 9.49 10.59
CA ARG A 141 -8.73 8.50 9.81
C ARG A 141 -8.09 7.11 9.93
N ASN A 142 -6.77 7.03 9.73
CA ASN A 142 -6.04 5.76 9.78
C ASN A 142 -6.06 5.15 11.18
N VAL A 143 -5.86 5.95 12.23
CA VAL A 143 -5.92 5.49 13.63
C VAL A 143 -7.33 5.01 13.98
N ILE A 144 -8.39 5.74 13.58
CA ILE A 144 -9.78 5.31 13.81
C ILE A 144 -10.06 3.99 13.11
N ARG A 145 -9.63 3.84 11.85
CA ARG A 145 -9.80 2.61 11.09
C ARG A 145 -9.09 1.44 11.79
N PHE A 146 -7.88 1.67 12.29
CA PHE A 146 -7.12 0.67 13.01
C PHE A 146 -7.79 0.26 14.33
N VAL A 147 -8.19 1.23 15.17
CA VAL A 147 -8.86 0.97 16.47
C VAL A 147 -10.23 0.29 16.30
N ARG A 148 -10.93 0.58 15.20
CA ARG A 148 -12.23 -0.04 14.91
C ARG A 148 -12.11 -1.45 14.36
N ASP A 149 -10.97 -1.81 13.76
CA ASP A 149 -10.71 -3.19 13.34
C ASP A 149 -10.30 -4.06 14.53
N ARG A 150 -11.28 -4.29 15.42
CA ARG A 150 -11.08 -5.06 16.64
C ARG A 150 -10.63 -6.48 16.34
N PHE A 151 -11.15 -7.08 15.28
CA PHE A 151 -10.81 -8.46 14.95
C PHE A 151 -9.33 -8.58 14.57
N ALA A 152 -8.84 -7.75 13.64
CA ALA A 152 -7.43 -7.78 13.25
C ALA A 152 -6.50 -7.45 14.42
N PHE A 153 -6.88 -6.47 15.26
CA PHE A 153 -6.11 -6.10 16.44
C PHE A 153 -5.97 -7.25 17.45
N HIS A 154 -7.07 -7.89 17.83
CA HIS A 154 -7.03 -9.01 18.79
C HIS A 154 -6.32 -10.23 18.20
N ALA A 155 -6.52 -10.51 16.90
CA ALA A 155 -5.83 -11.59 16.21
C ALA A 155 -4.31 -11.37 16.18
N ALA A 156 -3.86 -10.14 15.90
CA ALA A 156 -2.43 -9.79 15.92
C ALA A 156 -1.82 -9.99 17.31
N ILE A 157 -2.46 -9.47 18.37
CA ILE A 157 -1.97 -9.65 19.74
C ILE A 157 -1.92 -11.12 20.13
N PHE A 158 -3.00 -11.88 19.86
CA PHE A 158 -3.05 -13.30 20.17
C PHE A 158 -1.95 -14.07 19.43
N GLN A 159 -1.80 -13.86 18.12
CA GLN A 159 -0.76 -14.49 17.32
C GLN A 159 0.63 -14.15 17.85
N THR A 160 0.91 -12.88 18.13
CA THR A 160 2.21 -12.45 18.66
C THR A 160 2.52 -13.09 20.00
N LEU A 161 1.58 -13.11 20.94
CA LEU A 161 1.76 -13.74 22.25
C LEU A 161 1.91 -15.26 22.13
N PHE A 162 1.10 -15.90 21.29
CA PHE A 162 1.18 -17.34 21.04
C PHE A 162 2.56 -17.74 20.50
N VAL A 163 3.04 -17.05 19.47
CA VAL A 163 4.38 -17.30 18.92
C VAL A 163 5.47 -16.98 19.95
N SER A 164 5.34 -15.88 20.71
CA SER A 164 6.31 -15.54 21.77
C SER A 164 6.43 -16.63 22.83
N LEU A 165 5.30 -17.22 23.23
CA LEU A 165 5.25 -18.28 24.23
C LEU A 165 5.88 -19.56 23.67
N VAL A 166 5.52 -19.97 22.45
CA VAL A 166 6.08 -21.17 21.82
C VAL A 166 7.60 -21.05 21.70
N VAL A 167 8.09 -19.90 21.23
CA VAL A 167 9.53 -19.66 21.06
C VAL A 167 10.24 -19.63 22.41
N GLY A 168 9.67 -18.95 23.40
CA GLY A 168 10.23 -18.92 24.75
C GLY A 168 10.27 -20.30 25.42
N LEU A 169 9.30 -21.16 25.14
CA LEU A 169 9.28 -22.54 25.64
C LEU A 169 10.28 -23.46 24.92
N ILE A 170 10.52 -23.25 23.62
CA ILE A 170 11.54 -24.00 22.87
C ILE A 170 12.94 -23.71 23.42
N PHE A 171 13.22 -22.44 23.72
CA PHE A 171 14.50 -21.99 24.25
C PHE A 171 14.42 -21.72 25.76
N LEU A 172 13.68 -22.54 26.51
CA LEU A 172 13.42 -22.29 27.93
C LEU A 172 14.72 -22.38 28.75
N GLN A 173 15.06 -21.29 29.45
CA GLN A 173 16.19 -21.16 30.39
C GLN A 173 17.49 -21.78 29.86
N LEU A 174 18.08 -21.14 28.86
CA LEU A 174 19.32 -21.61 28.25
C LEU A 174 20.51 -21.50 29.22
N ASP A 175 21.34 -22.55 29.25
CA ASP A 175 22.58 -22.59 30.02
C ASP A 175 23.75 -21.90 29.27
N LEU A 176 24.74 -21.42 30.02
CA LEU A 176 25.95 -20.75 29.49
C LEU A 176 27.11 -21.75 29.30
N ASP A 177 26.86 -22.80 28.54
CA ASP A 177 27.81 -23.86 28.18
C ASP A 177 28.13 -23.84 26.66
N GLN A 178 28.93 -24.82 26.19
CA GLN A 178 29.33 -24.89 24.77
C GLN A 178 28.12 -25.10 23.84
N ASP A 179 27.17 -25.95 24.21
CA ASP A 179 25.92 -26.15 23.47
C ASP A 179 25.03 -24.89 23.52
N GLY A 180 25.05 -24.19 24.66
CA GLY A 180 24.41 -22.92 24.91
C GLY A 180 24.80 -21.84 23.91
N ILE A 181 26.06 -21.80 23.48
CA ILE A 181 26.51 -20.87 22.42
C ILE A 181 25.66 -21.04 21.17
N GLN A 182 25.47 -22.27 20.70
CA GLN A 182 24.67 -22.56 19.52
C GLN A 182 23.19 -22.27 19.76
N ASN A 183 22.66 -22.62 20.94
CA ASN A 183 21.26 -22.39 21.30
C ASN A 183 20.90 -20.89 21.38
N PHE A 184 21.73 -20.07 22.04
CA PHE A 184 21.54 -18.61 22.10
C PHE A 184 21.67 -17.99 20.71
N THR A 185 22.68 -18.38 19.95
CA THR A 185 22.92 -17.85 18.60
C THR A 185 21.76 -18.18 17.66
N GLY A 186 21.30 -19.43 17.65
CA GLY A 186 20.13 -19.87 16.88
C GLY A 186 18.84 -19.17 17.34
N GLY A 187 18.68 -19.01 18.66
CA GLY A 187 17.57 -18.28 19.26
C GLY A 187 17.51 -16.83 18.78
N PHE A 188 18.58 -16.04 18.93
CA PHE A 188 18.61 -14.64 18.49
C PHE A 188 18.38 -14.48 16.99
N PHE A 189 18.97 -15.35 16.17
CA PHE A 189 18.72 -15.34 14.73
C PHE A 189 17.25 -15.60 14.42
N PHE A 190 16.65 -16.61 15.07
CA PHE A 190 15.23 -16.92 14.91
C PHE A 190 14.34 -15.74 15.33
N LEU A 191 14.65 -15.05 16.44
CA LEU A 191 13.87 -13.89 16.88
C LEU A 191 13.83 -12.78 15.82
N VAL A 192 14.98 -12.44 15.24
CA VAL A 192 15.11 -11.40 14.21
C VAL A 192 14.41 -11.81 12.92
N VAL A 193 14.58 -13.07 12.49
CA VAL A 193 13.90 -13.61 11.30
C VAL A 193 12.38 -13.61 11.49
N ASN A 194 11.90 -14.16 12.60
CA ASN A 194 10.47 -14.23 12.92
C ASN A 194 9.86 -12.83 12.98
N GLN A 195 10.54 -11.87 13.64
CA GLN A 195 10.11 -10.48 13.68
C GLN A 195 10.03 -9.86 12.28
N THR A 196 10.99 -10.15 11.40
CA THR A 196 11.00 -9.63 10.03
C THR A 196 9.82 -10.15 9.22
N PHE A 197 9.57 -11.46 9.24
CA PHE A 197 8.45 -12.07 8.52
C PHE A 197 7.08 -11.63 9.07
N ALA A 198 6.92 -11.65 10.40
CA ALA A 198 5.66 -11.32 11.06
C ALA A 198 5.22 -9.88 10.75
N SER A 199 6.17 -8.97 10.56
CA SER A 199 5.89 -7.54 10.34
C SER A 199 5.80 -7.15 8.87
N ALA A 200 6.60 -7.77 7.98
CA ALA A 200 6.56 -7.46 6.56
C ALA A 200 5.32 -8.07 5.86
N ASN A 201 4.94 -9.30 6.24
CA ASN A 201 3.90 -10.05 5.53
C ASN A 201 2.51 -9.37 5.54
N PRO A 202 2.00 -8.83 6.66
CA PRO A 202 0.73 -8.10 6.66
C PRO A 202 0.75 -6.86 5.76
N VAL A 203 1.91 -6.19 5.64
CA VAL A 203 2.07 -4.99 4.82
C VAL A 203 2.03 -5.32 3.34
N PHE A 204 2.60 -6.46 2.92
CA PHE A 204 2.49 -6.97 1.54
C PHE A 204 1.05 -7.12 1.07
N ILE A 205 0.11 -7.35 1.99
CA ILE A 205 -1.30 -7.55 1.66
C ILE A 205 -2.09 -6.24 1.86
N SER A 206 -1.89 -5.55 2.99
CA SER A 206 -2.71 -4.40 3.36
C SER A 206 -2.49 -3.19 2.47
N VAL A 207 -1.25 -2.89 2.09
CA VAL A 207 -0.94 -1.69 1.28
C VAL A 207 -1.52 -1.81 -0.14
N PRO A 208 -1.35 -2.91 -0.89
CA PRO A 208 -1.94 -3.02 -2.22
C PRO A 208 -3.48 -3.01 -2.21
N MET A 209 -4.13 -3.49 -1.14
CA MET A 209 -5.59 -3.35 -0.98
C MET A 209 -6.05 -1.90 -0.85
N GLU A 210 -5.22 -1.02 -0.28
CA GLU A 210 -5.54 0.40 -0.10
C GLU A 210 -5.26 1.24 -1.35
N LEU A 211 -4.30 0.83 -2.20
CA LEU A 211 -3.87 1.60 -3.38
C LEU A 211 -5.01 2.05 -4.30
N PRO A 212 -6.02 1.23 -4.65
CA PRO A 212 -7.11 1.67 -5.52
C PRO A 212 -7.91 2.85 -4.94
N ILE A 213 -8.12 2.87 -3.62
CA ILE A 213 -8.82 3.97 -2.93
C ILE A 213 -7.97 5.23 -3.03
N ILE A 214 -6.67 5.13 -2.77
CA ILE A 214 -5.74 6.27 -2.80
C ILE A 214 -5.63 6.85 -4.20
N ILE A 215 -5.55 5.99 -5.23
CA ILE A 215 -5.51 6.43 -6.63
C ILE A 215 -6.78 7.22 -6.95
N ARG A 216 -7.95 6.77 -6.50
CA ARG A 216 -9.22 7.47 -6.69
C ARG A 216 -9.24 8.82 -5.96
N GLU A 217 -8.86 8.85 -4.68
CA GLU A 217 -8.83 10.07 -3.86
C GLU A 217 -7.82 11.11 -4.41
N TYR A 218 -6.66 10.65 -4.86
CA TYR A 218 -5.63 11.49 -5.48
C TYR A 218 -6.09 12.05 -6.84
N LYS A 219 -6.70 11.23 -7.71
CA LYS A 219 -7.24 11.69 -9.01
C LYS A 219 -8.41 12.68 -8.83
N ALA A 220 -9.17 12.55 -7.74
CA ALA A 220 -10.20 13.52 -7.36
C ALA A 220 -9.63 14.82 -6.77
N GLY A 221 -8.30 14.92 -6.57
CA GLY A 221 -7.65 16.12 -6.07
C GLY A 221 -7.87 16.39 -4.58
N LEU A 222 -8.19 15.35 -3.77
CA LEU A 222 -8.53 15.52 -2.35
C LEU A 222 -7.33 15.83 -1.45
N TYR A 223 -6.14 15.28 -1.75
CA TYR A 223 -4.92 15.50 -0.97
C TYR A 223 -3.65 15.24 -1.80
N HIS A 224 -2.50 15.72 -1.30
CA HIS A 224 -1.20 15.41 -1.89
C HIS A 224 -0.75 13.98 -1.57
N LEU A 225 -0.06 13.33 -2.52
CA LEU A 225 0.44 11.97 -2.35
C LEU A 225 1.34 11.81 -1.12
N PHE A 226 2.21 12.78 -0.88
CA PHE A 226 3.09 12.79 0.29
C PHE A 226 2.30 12.85 1.60
N SER A 227 1.22 13.62 1.67
CA SER A 227 0.34 13.71 2.85
C SER A 227 -0.22 12.35 3.22
N TRP A 228 -0.64 11.55 2.23
CA TRP A 228 -1.08 10.17 2.48
C TRP A 228 0.07 9.24 2.91
N TYR A 229 1.17 9.24 2.17
CA TYR A 229 2.28 8.32 2.46
C TYR A 229 2.86 8.54 3.87
N PHE A 230 3.04 9.81 4.25
CA PHE A 230 3.56 10.18 5.56
C PHE A 230 2.55 9.90 6.68
N SER A 231 1.28 10.32 6.52
CA SER A 231 0.23 10.07 7.53
C SER A 231 0.03 8.58 7.81
N LYS A 232 0.12 7.74 6.77
CA LYS A 232 0.02 6.29 6.90
C LYS A 232 1.16 5.72 7.74
N ASN A 233 2.42 6.05 7.43
CA ASN A 233 3.58 5.61 8.22
C ASN A 233 3.51 6.07 9.68
N VAL A 234 3.11 7.33 9.92
CA VAL A 234 2.97 7.88 11.28
C VAL A 234 1.86 7.19 12.07
N SER A 235 0.73 6.90 11.43
CA SER A 235 -0.41 6.25 12.10
C SER A 235 -0.13 4.83 12.59
N GLU A 236 0.85 4.14 12.00
CA GLU A 236 1.21 2.76 12.35
C GLU A 236 2.34 2.69 13.40
N PHE A 237 2.99 3.82 13.70
CA PHE A 237 4.14 3.88 14.60
C PHE A 237 3.84 3.34 16.02
N PRO A 238 2.68 3.62 16.65
CA PRO A 238 2.37 3.06 17.97
C PRO A 238 2.35 1.53 17.99
N MET A 239 1.81 0.90 16.93
CA MET A 239 1.77 -0.56 16.82
C MET A 239 3.13 -1.15 16.48
N GLN A 240 3.95 -0.41 15.72
CA GLN A 240 5.34 -0.80 15.47
C GLN A 240 6.20 -0.80 16.73
N ILE A 241 5.78 -0.10 17.79
CA ILE A 241 6.42 -0.16 19.12
C ILE A 241 5.78 -1.25 19.98
N LEU A 242 4.44 -1.31 20.01
CA LEU A 242 3.71 -2.22 20.90
C LEU A 242 3.94 -3.70 20.57
N LEU A 243 3.85 -4.10 19.29
CA LEU A 243 3.92 -5.52 18.92
C LEU A 243 5.29 -6.16 19.20
N PRO A 244 6.44 -5.53 18.89
CA PRO A 244 7.75 -6.08 19.26
C PRO A 244 7.96 -6.16 20.77
N ILE A 245 7.37 -5.26 21.56
CA ILE A 245 7.42 -5.34 23.03
C ILE A 245 6.63 -6.56 23.51
N LEU A 246 5.41 -6.75 23.01
CA LEU A 246 4.59 -7.92 23.34
C LEU A 246 5.25 -9.24 22.95
N PHE A 247 6.03 -9.25 21.86
CA PHE A 247 6.79 -10.42 21.42
C PHE A 247 8.02 -10.68 22.29
N PHE A 248 8.85 -9.66 22.51
CA PHE A 248 10.19 -9.85 23.08
C PHE A 248 10.17 -9.95 24.61
N VAL A 249 9.24 -9.29 25.30
CA VAL A 249 9.17 -9.33 26.77
C VAL A 249 9.01 -10.76 27.30
N PRO A 250 8.02 -11.58 26.86
CA PRO A 250 7.90 -12.96 27.34
C PRO A 250 9.12 -13.81 26.98
N VAL A 251 9.61 -13.68 25.75
CA VAL A 251 10.78 -14.41 25.24
C VAL A 251 12.03 -14.12 26.09
N TYR A 252 12.27 -12.85 26.43
CA TYR A 252 13.44 -12.44 27.22
C TYR A 252 13.49 -13.15 28.58
N PHE A 253 12.35 -13.26 29.26
CA PHE A 253 12.26 -13.94 30.54
C PHE A 253 12.28 -15.46 30.42
N LEU A 254 11.59 -16.02 29.41
CA LEU A 254 11.55 -17.47 29.19
C LEU A 254 12.90 -18.03 28.75
N MET A 255 13.63 -17.30 27.89
CA MET A 255 14.97 -17.69 27.44
C MET A 255 16.03 -17.60 28.53
N GLY A 256 15.78 -16.84 29.59
CA GLY A 256 16.76 -16.64 30.67
C GLY A 256 17.95 -15.77 30.25
N ILE A 257 17.79 -14.84 29.30
CA ILE A 257 18.89 -14.02 28.76
C ILE A 257 19.65 -13.29 29.89
N GLY A 258 18.98 -12.74 30.89
CA GLY A 258 19.65 -12.17 32.07
C GLY A 258 20.56 -10.95 31.77
N HIS A 259 21.54 -10.71 32.65
CA HIS A 259 22.56 -9.63 32.53
C HIS A 259 22.11 -8.17 32.72
N GLY A 260 20.92 -7.91 33.26
CA GLY A 260 20.50 -6.58 33.69
C GLY A 260 19.38 -5.94 32.85
N PHE A 261 18.90 -4.78 33.30
CA PHE A 261 17.80 -4.07 32.62
C PHE A 261 18.28 -3.27 31.40
N ASP A 262 19.55 -2.87 31.39
CA ASP A 262 20.20 -2.19 30.28
C ASP A 262 20.29 -3.10 29.04
N VAL A 263 20.71 -4.35 29.19
CA VAL A 263 20.74 -5.35 28.10
C VAL A 263 19.36 -5.53 27.49
N PHE A 264 18.33 -5.69 28.31
CA PHE A 264 16.94 -5.77 27.87
C PHE A 264 16.53 -4.56 27.02
N ILE A 265 16.79 -3.34 27.50
CA ILE A 265 16.40 -2.11 26.79
C ILE A 265 17.12 -2.00 25.44
N TYR A 266 18.43 -2.26 25.38
CA TYR A 266 19.17 -2.19 24.12
C TYR A 266 18.66 -3.24 23.12
N MET A 267 18.44 -4.48 23.54
CA MET A 267 17.86 -5.52 22.67
C MET A 267 16.44 -5.17 22.22
N GLN A 268 15.61 -4.64 23.12
CA GLN A 268 14.24 -4.23 22.80
C GLN A 268 14.20 -3.12 21.75
N ILE A 269 15.12 -2.14 21.84
CA ILE A 269 15.27 -1.09 20.82
C ILE A 269 15.65 -1.71 19.47
N ILE A 270 16.60 -2.65 19.43
CA ILE A 270 16.97 -3.35 18.19
C ILE A 270 15.77 -4.10 17.60
N MET A 271 14.98 -4.81 18.42
CA MET A 271 13.78 -5.51 17.95
C MET A 271 12.73 -4.55 17.36
N ILE A 272 12.55 -3.35 17.94
CA ILE A 272 11.67 -2.31 17.39
C ILE A 272 12.24 -1.77 16.06
N LEU A 273 13.55 -1.57 15.96
CA LEU A 273 14.18 -1.12 14.72
C LEU A 273 14.06 -2.16 13.59
N VAL A 274 14.32 -3.44 13.89
CA VAL A 274 14.12 -4.56 12.95
C VAL A 274 12.67 -4.61 12.48
N ASN A 275 11.71 -4.52 13.41
CA ASN A 275 10.29 -4.46 13.09
C ASN A 275 9.98 -3.30 12.13
N SER A 276 10.51 -2.10 12.40
CA SER A 276 10.26 -0.93 11.55
C SER A 276 10.92 -1.08 10.17
N CYS A 277 12.13 -1.65 10.08
CA CYS A 277 12.77 -2.00 8.80
C CYS A 277 11.93 -2.99 8.00
N ALA A 278 11.39 -4.02 8.65
CA ALA A 278 10.54 -5.02 8.02
C ALA A 278 9.24 -4.41 7.47
N VAL A 279 8.62 -3.49 8.21
CA VAL A 279 7.49 -2.71 7.70
C VAL A 279 7.92 -1.84 6.51
N GLY A 280 9.07 -1.18 6.59
CA GLY A 280 9.64 -0.41 5.48
C GLY A 280 9.84 -1.24 4.21
N LEU A 281 10.39 -2.46 4.34
CA LEU A 281 10.50 -3.43 3.26
C LEU A 281 9.12 -3.81 2.70
N GLY A 282 8.14 -4.00 3.59
CA GLY A 282 6.73 -4.15 3.27
C GLY A 282 6.21 -3.07 2.34
N TYR A 283 6.42 -1.80 2.69
CA TYR A 283 6.03 -0.66 1.86
C TYR A 283 6.73 -0.64 0.51
N MET A 284 8.05 -0.91 0.49
CA MET A 284 8.84 -0.95 -0.74
C MET A 284 8.23 -1.93 -1.75
N VAL A 285 8.02 -3.19 -1.35
CA VAL A 285 7.50 -4.24 -2.23
C VAL A 285 6.04 -3.98 -2.62
N SER A 286 5.23 -3.54 -1.68
CA SER A 286 3.80 -3.30 -1.90
C SER A 286 3.53 -2.16 -2.87
N CYS A 287 4.25 -1.05 -2.72
CA CYS A 287 4.10 0.11 -3.60
C CYS A 287 4.63 -0.16 -5.02
N LEU A 288 5.58 -1.08 -5.19
CA LEU A 288 6.10 -1.49 -6.50
C LEU A 288 5.17 -2.48 -7.22
N SER A 289 4.67 -3.49 -6.52
CA SER A 289 3.93 -4.62 -7.13
C SER A 289 2.43 -4.36 -7.36
N ARG A 290 1.79 -3.54 -6.52
CA ARG A 290 0.36 -3.12 -6.60
C ARG A 290 -0.69 -4.23 -6.58
N ARG A 291 -0.29 -5.50 -6.61
CA ARG A 291 -1.16 -6.66 -6.64
C ARG A 291 -1.02 -7.46 -5.35
N VAL A 292 -2.16 -7.66 -4.69
CA VAL A 292 -2.26 -8.42 -3.43
C VAL A 292 -1.75 -9.86 -3.58
N ASP A 293 -1.87 -10.45 -4.77
CA ASP A 293 -1.41 -11.83 -5.04
C ASP A 293 0.11 -11.93 -5.25
N ILE A 294 0.73 -10.86 -5.78
CA ILE A 294 2.13 -10.89 -6.23
C ILE A 294 3.07 -10.33 -5.16
N ALA A 295 2.63 -9.32 -4.40
CA ALA A 295 3.44 -8.66 -3.40
C ALA A 295 4.05 -9.63 -2.36
N PRO A 296 3.31 -10.60 -1.79
CA PRO A 296 3.88 -11.54 -0.83
C PRO A 296 4.93 -12.46 -1.47
N ILE A 297 4.73 -12.88 -2.72
CA ILE A 297 5.67 -13.74 -3.46
C ILE A 297 7.01 -13.00 -3.65
N ILE A 298 6.97 -11.76 -4.14
CA ILE A 298 8.16 -10.92 -4.30
C ILE A 298 8.81 -10.68 -2.94
N GLY A 299 8.01 -10.41 -1.91
CA GLY A 299 8.48 -10.20 -0.55
C GLY A 299 9.30 -11.37 -0.02
N VAL A 300 8.78 -12.59 -0.13
CA VAL A 300 9.51 -13.81 0.30
C VAL A 300 10.77 -14.03 -0.52
N VAL A 301 10.73 -13.80 -1.84
CA VAL A 301 11.92 -13.89 -2.70
C VAL A 301 13.02 -12.91 -2.30
N ILE A 302 12.68 -11.73 -1.75
CA ILE A 302 13.66 -10.76 -1.25
C ILE A 302 14.14 -11.12 0.16
N ILE A 303 13.25 -11.58 1.05
CA ILE A 303 13.60 -11.93 2.43
C ILE A 303 14.50 -13.17 2.48
N LEU A 304 14.33 -14.13 1.57
CA LEU A 304 15.11 -15.38 1.58
C LEU A 304 16.64 -15.13 1.44
N PRO A 305 17.14 -14.31 0.49
CA PRO A 305 18.53 -13.89 0.49
C PRO A 305 18.96 -13.18 1.77
N PHE A 306 18.13 -12.31 2.36
CA PHE A 306 18.46 -11.64 3.62
C PHE A 306 18.62 -12.61 4.79
N LEU A 307 17.87 -13.72 4.78
CA LEU A 307 18.00 -14.81 5.72
C LEU A 307 19.30 -15.60 5.48
N LEU A 308 19.58 -16.00 4.24
CA LEU A 308 20.80 -16.76 3.90
C LEU A 308 22.09 -16.00 4.24
N PHE A 309 22.11 -14.71 3.94
CA PHE A 309 23.25 -13.83 4.19
C PHE A 309 23.09 -13.02 5.49
N GLY A 310 22.26 -13.51 6.43
CA GLY A 310 21.95 -12.85 7.70
C GLY A 310 23.02 -12.99 8.78
N GLY A 311 24.18 -13.57 8.48
CA GLY A 311 25.33 -13.68 9.38
C GLY A 311 25.44 -14.97 10.20
N LEU A 312 24.38 -15.78 10.30
CA LEU A 312 24.43 -17.09 10.96
C LEU A 312 24.73 -18.25 9.99
N LEU A 313 23.97 -18.35 8.90
CA LEU A 313 24.06 -19.48 7.97
C LEU A 313 25.33 -19.43 7.10
N ILE A 314 25.73 -18.22 6.74
CA ILE A 314 26.98 -17.93 6.07
C ILE A 314 27.63 -16.82 6.89
N ASN A 315 28.86 -17.07 7.33
CA ASN A 315 29.63 -16.07 8.04
C ASN A 315 29.89 -14.86 7.12
N SER A 316 29.99 -13.67 7.69
CA SER A 316 30.19 -12.43 6.93
C SER A 316 31.44 -12.48 6.06
N ASP A 317 32.52 -13.10 6.55
CA ASP A 317 33.82 -13.15 5.86
C ASP A 317 33.88 -14.20 4.74
N ASP A 318 33.07 -15.25 4.84
CA ASP A 318 33.00 -16.34 3.85
C ASP A 318 32.01 -16.06 2.71
N CYS A 319 31.47 -14.83 2.66
CA CYS A 319 30.52 -14.45 1.64
C CYS A 319 31.23 -14.24 0.29
N PRO A 320 30.77 -14.89 -0.78
CA PRO A 320 31.33 -14.64 -2.10
C PRO A 320 31.15 -13.17 -2.52
N ASP A 321 32.19 -12.59 -3.14
CA ASP A 321 32.26 -11.15 -3.53
C ASP A 321 31.01 -10.65 -4.27
N TYR A 322 30.39 -11.51 -5.08
CA TYR A 322 29.20 -11.18 -5.86
C TYR A 322 27.91 -10.99 -5.03
N PHE A 323 27.81 -11.55 -3.82
CA PHE A 323 26.65 -11.41 -2.93
C PHE A 323 26.89 -10.51 -1.72
N VAL A 324 28.09 -9.96 -1.55
CA VAL A 324 28.43 -9.09 -0.39
C VAL A 324 27.48 -7.90 -0.26
N TRP A 325 26.99 -7.33 -1.36
CA TRP A 325 26.04 -6.22 -1.33
C TRP A 325 24.70 -6.56 -0.64
N VAL A 326 24.25 -7.82 -0.71
CA VAL A 326 23.01 -8.29 -0.07
C VAL A 326 23.12 -8.16 1.44
N GLN A 327 24.31 -8.41 1.99
CA GLN A 327 24.58 -8.26 3.41
C GLN A 327 24.43 -6.81 3.88
N TYR A 328 24.86 -5.84 3.07
CA TYR A 328 24.81 -4.42 3.43
C TYR A 328 23.40 -3.84 3.48
N ILE A 329 22.44 -4.47 2.81
CA ILE A 329 21.03 -4.03 2.79
C ILE A 329 20.12 -4.90 3.67
N SER A 330 20.65 -5.99 4.25
CA SER A 330 19.87 -6.96 5.01
C SER A 330 19.59 -6.46 6.43
N PRO A 331 18.33 -6.16 6.80
CA PRO A 331 18.01 -5.81 8.18
C PRO A 331 18.18 -7.01 9.14
N ILE A 332 18.11 -8.25 8.63
CA ILE A 332 18.29 -9.46 9.44
C ILE A 332 19.73 -9.53 9.95
N LYS A 333 20.73 -9.24 9.10
CA LYS A 333 22.14 -9.24 9.47
C LYS A 333 22.42 -8.29 10.63
N TYR A 334 22.06 -7.02 10.46
CA TYR A 334 22.33 -5.99 11.48
C TYR A 334 21.53 -6.18 12.76
N GLY A 335 20.29 -6.70 12.67
CA GLY A 335 19.51 -7.08 13.84
C GLY A 335 20.18 -8.19 14.64
N PHE A 336 20.60 -9.26 13.95
CA PHE A 336 21.23 -10.42 14.57
C PHE A 336 22.60 -10.08 15.17
N GLU A 337 23.49 -9.43 14.42
CA GLU A 337 24.79 -8.98 14.92
C GLU A 337 24.65 -8.07 16.15
N ALA A 338 23.66 -7.17 16.15
CA ALA A 338 23.44 -6.28 17.29
C ALA A 338 23.01 -7.05 18.55
N LEU A 339 22.09 -8.02 18.44
CA LEU A 339 21.69 -8.85 19.58
C LEU A 339 22.88 -9.67 20.11
N MET A 340 23.65 -10.31 19.23
CA MET A 340 24.86 -11.06 19.60
C MET A 340 25.85 -10.19 20.36
N LYS A 341 26.16 -8.99 19.83
CA LYS A 341 27.11 -8.05 20.46
C LYS A 341 26.63 -7.51 21.79
N ILE A 342 25.32 -7.23 21.93
CA ILE A 342 24.74 -6.73 23.19
C ILE A 342 24.81 -7.81 24.27
N PHE A 343 24.53 -9.06 23.93
CA PHE A 343 24.55 -10.19 24.86
C PHE A 343 25.98 -10.62 25.23
N TRP A 344 26.75 -11.09 24.24
CA TRP A 344 28.00 -11.81 24.49
C TRP A 344 29.10 -10.92 25.07
N ARG A 345 29.07 -9.60 24.84
CA ARG A 345 30.00 -8.67 25.52
C ARG A 345 29.81 -8.61 27.04
N GLN A 346 28.68 -9.06 27.56
CA GLN A 346 28.42 -9.12 29.01
C GLN A 346 28.85 -10.46 29.63
N VAL A 347 29.21 -11.46 28.81
CA VAL A 347 29.55 -12.81 29.26
C VAL A 347 31.07 -12.94 29.38
N SER A 348 31.57 -12.92 30.62
CA SER A 348 33.01 -12.97 30.91
C SER A 348 33.62 -14.37 30.84
N SER A 349 32.83 -15.42 31.11
CA SER A 349 33.32 -16.81 31.14
C SER A 349 32.19 -17.77 30.78
N ILE A 350 32.50 -18.74 29.92
CA ILE A 350 31.61 -19.81 29.49
C ILE A 350 32.13 -21.11 30.12
N SER A 351 31.24 -21.94 30.69
CA SER A 351 31.67 -23.22 31.23
C SER A 351 32.13 -24.14 30.10
N CYS A 352 33.33 -24.71 30.24
CA CYS A 352 33.80 -25.78 29.37
C CYS A 352 34.60 -26.80 30.19
N GLU A 353 34.26 -28.08 30.06
CA GLU A 353 35.05 -29.18 30.60
C GLU A 353 36.08 -29.63 29.55
N ALA A 354 37.28 -29.02 29.60
CA ALA A 354 38.35 -29.19 28.60
C ALA A 354 38.85 -30.64 28.43
N ASP A 355 38.55 -31.53 29.38
CA ASP A 355 38.94 -32.94 29.33
C ASP A 355 37.92 -33.83 28.60
N VAL A 356 36.71 -33.31 28.31
CA VAL A 356 35.56 -34.08 27.77
C VAL A 356 35.02 -33.47 26.47
N GLU A 357 35.10 -32.15 26.32
CA GLU A 357 34.50 -31.41 25.20
C GLU A 357 35.51 -30.59 24.41
N ASN A 358 35.29 -30.47 23.09
CA ASN A 358 36.01 -29.51 22.25
C ASN A 358 35.51 -28.10 22.58
N CYS A 359 36.21 -27.38 23.46
CA CYS A 359 35.92 -25.98 23.77
C CYS A 359 36.12 -25.09 22.52
N THR A 360 35.04 -24.49 22.03
CA THR A 360 35.08 -23.59 20.87
C THR A 360 35.35 -22.13 21.26
N ALA A 361 34.83 -21.70 22.41
CA ALA A 361 35.07 -20.39 23.00
C ALA A 361 34.92 -20.46 24.53
N LEU A 362 35.76 -19.72 25.24
CA LEU A 362 35.75 -19.62 26.70
C LEU A 362 35.20 -18.28 27.19
N THR A 363 35.11 -17.29 26.29
CA THR A 363 34.59 -15.94 26.59
C THR A 363 33.61 -15.49 25.51
N GLY A 364 32.72 -14.55 25.84
CA GLY A 364 31.80 -14.00 24.84
C GLY A 364 32.49 -13.21 23.73
N ASP A 365 33.65 -12.60 23.99
CA ASP A 365 34.44 -11.94 22.95
C ASP A 365 35.02 -12.96 21.94
N GLU A 366 35.45 -14.14 22.41
CA GLU A 366 35.86 -15.24 21.52
C GLU A 366 34.68 -15.77 20.68
N VAL A 367 33.47 -15.84 21.25
CA VAL A 367 32.26 -16.17 20.48
C VAL A 367 32.06 -15.15 19.36
N LEU A 368 32.11 -13.86 19.67
CA LEU A 368 31.97 -12.79 18.67
C LEU A 368 33.06 -12.84 17.60
N LYS A 369 34.28 -13.24 17.96
CA LYS A 369 35.38 -13.45 17.03
C LYS A 369 35.13 -14.62 16.08
N ASN A 370 34.65 -15.75 16.60
CA ASN A 370 34.33 -16.94 15.81
C ASN A 370 33.23 -16.66 14.76
N TYR A 371 32.31 -15.74 15.06
CA TYR A 371 31.26 -15.28 14.15
C TYR A 371 31.65 -14.03 13.31
N SER A 372 32.92 -13.61 13.33
CA SER A 372 33.42 -12.43 12.59
C SER A 372 32.70 -11.10 12.92
N MET A 373 32.37 -10.88 14.20
CA MET A 373 31.57 -9.73 14.67
C MET A 373 32.37 -8.65 15.43
N GLU A 374 33.70 -8.66 15.41
CA GLU A 374 34.53 -7.73 16.20
C GLU A 374 34.49 -6.27 15.72
N GLY A 375 34.30 -6.02 14.41
CA GLY A 375 34.63 -4.74 13.79
C GLY A 375 33.67 -3.56 14.03
N ARG A 376 32.43 -3.77 14.47
CA ARG A 376 31.42 -2.71 14.65
C ARG A 376 30.73 -2.81 16.01
N SER A 377 30.32 -1.68 16.58
CA SER A 377 29.49 -1.67 17.78
C SER A 377 28.01 -1.88 17.46
N ALA A 378 27.25 -2.43 18.41
CA ALA A 378 25.81 -2.63 18.27
C ALA A 378 25.03 -1.33 17.99
N VAL A 379 25.54 -0.18 18.47
CA VAL A 379 24.95 1.15 18.20
C VAL A 379 25.08 1.52 16.72
N VAL A 380 26.22 1.20 16.09
CA VAL A 380 26.42 1.42 14.65
C VAL A 380 25.48 0.53 13.85
N ASP A 381 25.29 -0.73 14.24
CA ASP A 381 24.33 -1.62 13.58
C ASP A 381 22.89 -1.10 13.71
N GLY A 382 22.52 -0.56 14.88
CA GLY A 382 21.24 0.14 15.08
C GLY A 382 21.07 1.38 14.17
N ALA A 383 22.13 2.18 14.00
CA ALA A 383 22.11 3.32 13.09
C ALA A 383 21.98 2.89 11.61
N ILE A 384 22.63 1.80 11.21
CA ILE A 384 22.49 1.22 9.88
C ILE A 384 21.06 0.73 9.64
N LEU A 385 20.42 0.09 10.64
CA LEU A 385 19.00 -0.28 10.55
C LEU A 385 18.11 0.96 10.29
N ILE A 386 18.35 2.08 10.98
CA ILE A 386 17.61 3.33 10.71
C ILE A 386 17.81 3.79 9.26
N ALA A 387 19.04 3.75 8.75
CA ALA A 387 19.35 4.14 7.37
C ALA A 387 18.65 3.23 6.35
N ILE A 388 18.69 1.90 6.55
CA ILE A 388 18.01 0.91 5.70
C ILE A 388 16.50 1.14 5.72
N ASN A 389 15.92 1.39 6.89
CA ASN A 389 14.50 1.68 7.04
C ASN A 389 14.06 2.90 6.23
N LEU A 390 14.79 4.01 6.35
CA LEU A 390 14.54 5.21 5.57
C LEU A 390 14.72 4.95 4.06
N GLY A 391 15.72 4.16 3.69
CA GLY A 391 15.95 3.71 2.31
C GLY A 391 14.76 2.95 1.73
N PHE A 392 14.26 1.91 2.42
CA PHE A 392 13.11 1.14 1.96
C PHE A 392 11.84 2.00 1.83
N ARG A 393 11.59 2.89 2.80
CA ARG A 393 10.46 3.83 2.72
C ARG A 393 10.61 4.82 1.55
N ALA A 394 11.80 5.35 1.32
CA ALA A 394 12.06 6.25 0.20
C ALA A 394 11.83 5.55 -1.15
N VAL A 395 12.33 4.32 -1.32
CA VAL A 395 12.07 3.51 -2.53
C VAL A 395 10.59 3.20 -2.69
N GLY A 396 9.89 2.86 -1.60
CA GLY A 396 8.43 2.67 -1.62
C GLY A 396 7.66 3.91 -2.07
N PHE A 397 8.03 5.09 -1.56
CA PHE A 397 7.43 6.36 -1.98
C PHE A 397 7.70 6.66 -3.47
N LEU A 398 8.93 6.48 -3.92
CA LEU A 398 9.30 6.64 -5.33
C LEU A 398 8.52 5.68 -6.24
N GLY A 399 8.41 4.41 -5.82
CA GLY A 399 7.62 3.40 -6.53
C GLY A 399 6.14 3.80 -6.66
N LEU A 400 5.54 4.29 -5.57
CA LEU A 400 4.18 4.80 -5.59
C LEU A 400 4.02 6.02 -6.53
N TRP A 401 4.96 6.96 -6.49
CA TRP A 401 4.95 8.16 -7.32
C TRP A 401 5.09 7.85 -8.82
N LEU A 402 6.03 6.97 -9.19
CA LEU A 402 6.20 6.50 -10.57
C LEU A 402 4.93 5.82 -11.09
N ASN A 403 4.35 4.95 -10.26
CA ASN A 403 3.15 4.21 -10.61
C ASN A 403 1.92 5.12 -10.83
N LEU A 404 1.82 6.22 -10.10
CA LEU A 404 0.75 7.20 -10.28
C LEU A 404 0.94 8.05 -11.53
N ARG A 405 2.19 8.34 -11.93
CA ARG A 405 2.49 9.06 -13.17
C ARG A 405 2.26 8.22 -14.42
N SER A 406 2.56 6.92 -14.37
CA SER A 406 2.38 6.02 -15.50
C SER A 406 0.90 5.78 -15.89
N GLN A 407 -0.06 6.19 -15.05
CA GLN A 407 -1.49 6.10 -15.34
C GLN A 407 -2.11 7.37 -15.96
N LYS A 408 -1.29 8.39 -16.23
CA LYS A 408 -1.67 9.47 -17.13
C LYS A 408 -1.36 9.03 -18.55
#